data_AF-A0A7M7SRY2-F1
#
_entry.id   AF-A0A7M7SRY2-F1
#
_cell.length_a   1.000
_cell.length_b   1.000
_cell.length_c   1.000
_cell.angle_alpha   90.00
_cell.angle_beta   90.00
_cell.angle_gamma   90.00
#
_symmetry.space_group_name_H-M   'P 1'
#
loop_
_entity.id
_entity.type
_entity.pdbx_description
1 polymer ?
#
loop_
_entity_poly.entity_id
_entity_poly.type
_entity_poly.pdbx_seq_one_letter_code
_entity_poly.pdbx_strand_id
1 'polypeptide(L)'
;MEITKPELQNFKINPEDVWKEFNCPKYVTHLCFKTTKLPKEIFDFDRKLKLDTHRILQKLDELISDPVTSDSVLRICRLLFDFLNEVGDDGYKIKDLPLIIKVLKFLAENVKTVKEYKIHLNRMLELCNIPPLLEKLSDNLILEDIMKHYFTLLGHLLIILPTEQQILKIHRILHSLLLKTKIKNIAAIKLEYCRKAVEKSELPIIIAELLRTSELKMYEKVLQLVFLLSSISYECCYKMIEANILTTLLIRMDLTFATQVHCKRPPDMLLIGNEYSDETIVLIINILWTLMKSFAFSNEKSINLKNNLIPTHCALW
;
A
#
# COMPACT_ATOMS: atom_id res chain seq x y z
N MET A 1 -44.53 -8.42 -32.67
CA MET A 1 -44.42 -9.88 -32.90
C MET A 1 -44.59 -10.51 -31.53
N GLU A 2 -45.80 -11.03 -31.26
CA GLU A 2 -46.17 -11.62 -29.98
C GLU A 2 -45.34 -12.87 -29.73
N ILE A 3 -44.58 -12.87 -28.63
CA ILE A 3 -43.91 -14.09 -28.16
C ILE A 3 -44.89 -14.78 -27.23
N THR A 4 -45.44 -15.87 -27.74
CA THR A 4 -46.28 -16.83 -27.04
C THR A 4 -45.58 -17.35 -25.80
N LYS A 5 -46.32 -17.42 -24.69
CA LYS A 5 -46.03 -18.23 -23.50
C LYS A 5 -46.17 -19.71 -23.90
N PRO A 6 -45.09 -20.49 -24.06
CA PRO A 6 -45.19 -21.85 -23.51
C PRO A 6 -43.93 -22.42 -22.84
N GLU A 7 -42.80 -21.71 -22.73
CA GLU A 7 -41.56 -22.35 -22.22
C GLU A 7 -41.28 -22.17 -20.71
N LEU A 8 -42.11 -21.41 -19.99
CA LEU A 8 -41.93 -21.20 -18.54
C LEU A 8 -42.58 -22.28 -17.65
N GLN A 9 -43.13 -23.35 -18.22
CA GLN A 9 -43.95 -24.30 -17.45
C GLN A 9 -43.22 -25.48 -16.78
N ASN A 10 -41.91 -25.68 -16.97
CA ASN A 10 -41.22 -26.85 -16.41
C ASN A 10 -40.07 -26.59 -15.44
N PHE A 11 -39.79 -25.34 -15.08
CA PHE A 11 -38.82 -25.06 -14.01
C PHE A 11 -39.52 -24.97 -12.66
N LYS A 12 -39.82 -26.14 -12.07
CA LYS A 12 -40.09 -26.25 -10.63
C LYS A 12 -38.77 -26.00 -9.89
N ILE A 13 -38.38 -24.74 -9.78
CA ILE A 13 -37.26 -24.31 -8.97
C ILE A 13 -37.77 -24.24 -7.54
N ASN A 14 -37.30 -25.16 -6.69
CA ASN A 14 -37.55 -25.04 -5.26
C ASN A 14 -36.82 -23.77 -4.75
N PRO A 15 -37.44 -22.98 -3.84
CA PRO A 15 -36.81 -21.78 -3.28
C PRO A 15 -35.43 -22.03 -2.67
N GLU A 16 -35.20 -23.25 -2.19
CA GLU A 16 -33.92 -23.69 -1.59
C GLU A 16 -32.81 -23.93 -2.63
N ASP A 17 -33.15 -24.21 -3.88
CA ASP A 17 -32.15 -24.48 -4.94
C ASP A 17 -31.60 -23.19 -5.55
N VAL A 18 -32.35 -22.08 -5.47
CA VAL A 18 -31.92 -20.74 -5.87
C VAL A 18 -30.65 -20.34 -5.11
N TRP A 19 -30.56 -20.64 -3.81
CA TRP A 19 -29.44 -20.25 -2.96
C TRP A 19 -28.16 -21.08 -3.17
N LYS A 20 -28.28 -22.29 -3.74
CA LYS A 20 -27.12 -23.16 -4.01
C LYS A 20 -26.36 -22.73 -5.27
N GLU A 21 -27.01 -22.03 -6.20
CA GLU A 21 -26.41 -21.65 -7.48
C GLU A 21 -25.64 -20.32 -7.46
N PHE A 22 -25.69 -19.60 -6.33
CA PHE A 22 -24.93 -18.38 -6.12
C PHE A 22 -23.54 -18.71 -5.55
N ASN A 23 -22.47 -18.46 -6.33
CA ASN A 23 -21.07 -18.49 -5.87
C ASN A 23 -20.74 -17.29 -4.94
N CYS A 24 -21.67 -16.90 -4.08
CA CYS A 24 -21.52 -15.75 -3.22
C CYS A 24 -21.01 -16.24 -1.86
N PRO A 25 -20.06 -15.52 -1.23
CA PRO A 25 -19.72 -15.78 0.15
C PRO A 25 -21.01 -15.84 0.97
N LYS A 26 -21.10 -16.75 1.95
CA LYS A 26 -22.30 -17.12 2.73
C LYS A 26 -23.10 -15.96 3.37
N TYR A 27 -22.71 -14.70 3.18
CA TYR A 27 -23.14 -13.55 3.97
C TYR A 27 -23.56 -12.32 3.14
N VAL A 28 -23.95 -12.50 1.86
CA VAL A 28 -24.47 -11.43 1.00
C VAL A 28 -26.00 -11.43 1.02
N THR A 29 -26.63 -10.37 1.57
CA THR A 29 -28.09 -10.15 1.50
C THR A 29 -28.51 -9.12 0.43
N HIS A 30 -27.58 -8.59 -0.38
CA HIS A 30 -27.93 -7.81 -1.58
C HIS A 30 -27.50 -8.56 -2.85
N LEU A 31 -28.52 -9.07 -3.55
CA LEU A 31 -28.61 -9.35 -4.98
C LEU A 31 -27.26 -9.58 -5.71
N CYS A 32 -26.72 -10.77 -5.48
CA CYS A 32 -25.53 -11.27 -6.15
C CYS A 32 -25.92 -11.86 -7.53
N PHE A 33 -26.35 -11.05 -8.49
CA PHE A 33 -26.88 -11.54 -9.78
C PHE A 33 -25.80 -11.93 -10.80
N LYS A 34 -24.99 -12.94 -10.50
CA LYS A 34 -24.21 -13.62 -11.54
C LYS A 34 -24.42 -15.13 -11.44
N THR A 35 -25.50 -15.61 -12.05
CA THR A 35 -25.68 -17.03 -12.35
C THR A 35 -25.64 -17.21 -13.88
N THR A 36 -25.02 -18.29 -14.34
CA THR A 36 -24.91 -18.63 -15.77
C THR A 36 -26.07 -19.49 -16.26
N LYS A 37 -27.01 -19.85 -15.39
CA LYS A 37 -28.06 -20.84 -15.63
C LYS A 37 -29.50 -20.29 -15.61
N LEU A 38 -29.71 -19.04 -15.18
CA LEU A 38 -31.03 -18.41 -15.15
C LEU A 38 -31.15 -17.30 -16.22
N PRO A 39 -32.30 -17.19 -16.91
CA PRO A 39 -32.54 -16.15 -17.90
C PRO A 39 -32.36 -14.74 -17.31
N LYS A 40 -31.67 -13.86 -18.03
CA LYS A 40 -31.39 -12.48 -17.59
C LYS A 40 -32.68 -11.66 -17.43
N GLU A 41 -33.75 -12.01 -18.14
CA GLU A 41 -35.03 -11.30 -18.12
C GLU A 41 -35.77 -11.39 -16.77
N ILE A 42 -35.45 -12.38 -15.92
CA ILE A 42 -36.06 -12.51 -14.58
C ILE A 42 -35.49 -11.48 -13.59
N PHE A 43 -34.32 -10.89 -13.89
CA PHE A 43 -33.59 -10.00 -13.00
C PHE A 43 -33.54 -8.54 -13.50
N ASP A 44 -34.44 -8.16 -14.42
CA ASP A 44 -34.52 -6.83 -15.02
C ASP A 44 -35.15 -5.77 -14.08
N PHE A 45 -34.68 -5.74 -12.83
CA PHE A 45 -34.91 -4.65 -11.89
C PHE A 45 -33.71 -3.68 -11.95
N ASP A 46 -33.42 -3.18 -13.15
CA ASP A 46 -32.22 -2.41 -13.45
C ASP A 46 -32.33 -0.93 -13.02
N ARG A 47 -32.80 -0.70 -11.79
CA ARG A 47 -32.43 0.52 -11.06
C ARG A 47 -31.25 0.18 -10.17
N LYS A 48 -30.04 0.25 -10.74
CA LYS A 48 -28.81 0.46 -9.95
C LYS A 48 -29.04 1.71 -9.09
N LEU A 49 -29.49 1.51 -7.85
CA LEU A 49 -29.43 2.54 -6.82
C LEU A 49 -27.95 2.84 -6.63
N LYS A 50 -27.44 3.85 -7.34
CA LYS A 50 -26.08 4.36 -7.11
C LYS A 50 -26.00 4.73 -5.64
N LEU A 51 -25.22 3.97 -4.88
CA LEU A 51 -25.05 4.28 -3.48
C LEU A 51 -24.03 5.41 -3.39
N ASP A 52 -24.28 6.33 -2.46
CA ASP A 52 -23.31 7.37 -2.16
C ASP A 52 -22.10 6.73 -1.45
N THR A 53 -21.01 6.56 -2.19
CA THR A 53 -19.75 5.95 -1.69
C THR A 53 -19.20 6.70 -0.49
N HIS A 54 -19.36 8.03 -0.44
CA HIS A 54 -18.91 8.84 0.68
C HIS A 54 -19.70 8.51 1.94
N ARG A 55 -21.03 8.37 1.82
CA ARG A 55 -21.90 7.97 2.93
C ARG A 55 -21.61 6.55 3.43
N ILE A 56 -21.25 5.62 2.55
CA ILE A 56 -20.81 4.28 2.96
C ILE A 56 -19.52 4.37 3.79
N LEU A 57 -18.54 5.17 3.33
CA LEU A 57 -17.28 5.36 4.05
C LEU A 57 -17.46 6.03 5.41
N GLN A 58 -18.35 7.03 5.53
CA GLN A 58 -18.68 7.64 6.82
C GLN A 58 -19.24 6.61 7.80
N LYS A 59 -20.18 5.76 7.35
CA LYS A 59 -20.71 4.67 8.18
C LYS A 59 -19.66 3.63 8.55
N LEU A 60 -18.73 3.34 7.64
CA LEU A 60 -17.59 2.47 7.94
C LEU A 60 -16.70 3.09 9.02
N ASP A 61 -16.37 4.38 8.90
CA ASP A 61 -15.57 5.12 9.88
C ASP A 61 -16.23 5.11 11.26
N GLU A 62 -17.53 5.34 11.34
CA GLU A 62 -18.31 5.24 12.58
C GLU A 62 -18.18 3.86 13.23
N LEU A 63 -18.35 2.78 12.45
CA LEU A 63 -18.32 1.42 12.96
C LEU A 63 -16.93 0.96 13.40
N ILE A 64 -15.88 1.33 12.65
CA ILE A 64 -14.50 0.92 13.00
C ILE A 64 -13.93 1.76 14.14
N SER A 65 -14.44 2.97 14.35
CA SER A 65 -13.98 3.87 15.42
C SER A 65 -14.69 3.60 16.76
N ASP A 66 -15.88 3.03 16.75
CA ASP A 66 -16.63 2.70 17.95
C ASP A 66 -16.21 1.33 18.51
N PRO A 67 -15.66 1.26 19.73
CA PRO A 67 -15.19 0.00 20.32
C PRO A 67 -16.29 -1.04 20.46
N VAL A 68 -17.56 -0.63 20.61
CA VAL A 68 -18.70 -1.56 20.76
C VAL A 68 -19.08 -2.21 19.43
N THR A 69 -18.93 -1.47 18.32
CA THR A 69 -19.34 -1.95 16.98
C THR A 69 -18.18 -2.40 16.10
N SER A 70 -16.93 -2.16 16.50
CA SER A 70 -15.72 -2.57 15.78
C SER A 70 -15.58 -4.09 15.58
N ASP A 71 -16.17 -4.89 16.47
CA ASP A 71 -16.23 -6.36 16.37
C ASP A 71 -17.37 -6.87 15.47
N SER A 72 -18.18 -5.97 14.90
CA SER A 72 -19.28 -6.33 13.98
C SER A 72 -18.79 -6.71 12.59
N VAL A 73 -17.95 -7.76 12.51
CA VAL A 73 -17.30 -8.24 11.28
C VAL A 73 -18.26 -8.33 10.10
N LEU A 74 -19.45 -8.92 10.30
CA LEU A 74 -20.46 -9.07 9.25
C LEU A 74 -20.93 -7.73 8.67
N ARG A 75 -21.18 -6.74 9.53
CA ARG A 75 -21.67 -5.42 9.12
C ARG A 75 -20.58 -4.63 8.39
N ILE A 76 -19.34 -4.73 8.87
CA ILE A 76 -18.16 -4.09 8.26
C ILE A 76 -17.89 -4.70 6.88
N CYS A 77 -17.84 -6.04 6.77
CA CYS A 77 -17.66 -6.75 5.49
C CYS A 77 -18.73 -6.38 4.45
N ARG A 78 -19.99 -6.24 4.87
CA ARG A 78 -21.08 -5.83 3.97
C ARG A 78 -20.86 -4.44 3.40
N LEU A 79 -20.56 -3.46 4.25
CA LEU A 79 -20.32 -2.09 3.81
C LEU A 79 -19.08 -1.98 2.92
N LEU A 80 -18.02 -2.75 3.22
CA LEU A 80 -16.83 -2.84 2.37
C LEU A 80 -17.16 -3.42 0.99
N PHE A 81 -17.98 -4.46 0.93
CA PHE A 81 -18.43 -5.05 -0.33
C PHE A 81 -19.24 -4.04 -1.16
N ASP A 82 -20.24 -3.40 -0.54
CA ASP A 82 -21.08 -2.39 -1.20
C ASP A 82 -20.23 -1.22 -1.73
N PHE A 83 -19.28 -0.72 -0.91
CA PHE A 83 -18.34 0.32 -1.33
C PHE A 83 -17.48 -0.11 -2.52
N LEU A 84 -16.84 -1.28 -2.45
CA LEU A 84 -15.94 -1.77 -3.49
C LEU A 84 -16.64 -2.04 -4.82
N ASN A 85 -17.90 -2.49 -4.78
CA ASN A 85 -18.70 -2.70 -5.99
C ASN A 85 -19.06 -1.38 -6.68
N GLU A 86 -19.40 -0.35 -5.89
CA GLU A 86 -19.79 0.95 -6.44
C GLU A 86 -18.58 1.75 -6.95
N VAL A 87 -17.42 1.62 -6.31
CA VAL A 87 -16.15 2.22 -6.80
C VAL A 87 -15.64 1.53 -8.06
N GLY A 88 -15.91 0.23 -8.23
CA GLY A 88 -15.48 -0.51 -9.41
C GLY A 88 -13.96 -0.55 -9.53
N ASP A 89 -13.43 -0.13 -10.68
CA ASP A 89 -12.00 -0.06 -11.02
C ASP A 89 -11.50 1.38 -11.24
N ASP A 90 -12.28 2.39 -10.86
CA ASP A 90 -11.97 3.80 -11.17
C ASP A 90 -10.94 4.43 -10.22
N GLY A 91 -10.57 3.73 -9.14
CA GLY A 91 -9.70 4.24 -8.08
C GLY A 91 -10.43 5.14 -7.08
N TYR A 92 -9.68 5.76 -6.18
CA TYR A 92 -10.25 6.54 -5.08
C TYR A 92 -10.36 8.03 -5.39
N LYS A 93 -11.42 8.66 -4.87
CA LYS A 93 -11.57 10.12 -4.90
C LYS A 93 -10.76 10.74 -3.77
N ILE A 94 -10.10 11.86 -4.04
CA ILE A 94 -9.29 12.58 -3.03
C ILE A 94 -10.08 12.93 -1.77
N LYS A 95 -11.32 13.38 -1.92
CA LYS A 95 -12.18 13.76 -0.78
C LYS A 95 -12.47 12.60 0.17
N ASP A 96 -12.45 11.38 -0.36
CA ASP A 96 -12.75 10.14 0.37
C ASP A 96 -11.48 9.54 1.00
N LEU A 97 -10.30 9.99 0.57
CA LEU A 97 -9.02 9.43 0.96
C LEU A 97 -8.77 9.46 2.48
N PRO A 98 -9.16 10.51 3.24
CA PRO A 98 -9.03 10.49 4.70
C PRO A 98 -9.77 9.33 5.36
N LEU A 99 -10.99 9.01 4.89
CA LEU A 99 -11.78 7.88 5.42
C LEU A 99 -11.18 6.54 4.97
N ILE A 100 -10.75 6.46 3.72
CA ILE A 100 -10.08 5.28 3.16
C ILE A 100 -8.80 4.96 3.94
N ILE A 101 -8.02 5.97 4.34
CA ILE A 101 -6.81 5.80 5.14
C ILE A 101 -7.13 5.09 6.46
N LYS A 102 -8.19 5.52 7.15
CA LYS A 102 -8.63 4.90 8.41
C LYS A 102 -9.10 3.46 8.20
N VAL A 103 -9.90 3.21 7.16
CA VAL A 103 -10.40 1.87 6.82
C VAL A 103 -9.25 0.91 6.48
N LEU A 104 -8.29 1.35 5.65
CA LEU A 104 -7.11 0.55 5.31
C LEU A 104 -6.27 0.21 6.54
N LYS A 105 -6.04 1.18 7.43
CA LYS A 105 -5.32 0.97 8.68
C LYS A 105 -6.03 -0.08 9.55
N PHE A 106 -7.34 0.09 9.77
CA PHE A 106 -8.15 -0.84 10.54
C PHE A 106 -8.09 -2.27 9.95
N LEU A 107 -8.24 -2.41 8.64
CA LEU A 107 -8.17 -3.72 7.98
C LEU A 107 -6.79 -4.35 8.12
N ALA A 108 -5.72 -3.58 7.96
CA ALA A 108 -4.35 -4.10 8.08
C ALA A 108 -4.04 -4.60 9.51
N GLU A 109 -4.53 -3.90 10.53
CA GLU A 109 -4.35 -4.28 11.94
C GLU A 109 -5.15 -5.55 12.29
N ASN A 110 -6.34 -5.74 11.70
CA ASN A 110 -7.26 -6.83 12.05
C ASN A 110 -7.23 -8.03 11.09
N VAL A 111 -6.52 -7.98 9.95
CA VAL A 111 -6.51 -9.09 8.98
C VAL A 111 -5.88 -10.39 9.53
N LYS A 112 -5.02 -10.28 10.54
CA LYS A 112 -4.39 -11.44 11.21
C LYS A 112 -5.40 -12.19 12.08
N THR A 113 -6.35 -11.49 12.68
CA THR A 113 -7.36 -12.05 13.58
C THR A 113 -8.63 -12.44 12.83
N VAL A 114 -9.07 -11.61 11.87
CA VAL A 114 -10.31 -11.77 11.10
C VAL A 114 -9.98 -12.08 9.63
N LYS A 115 -10.19 -13.34 9.22
CA LYS A 115 -9.82 -13.82 7.88
C LYS A 115 -10.67 -13.21 6.78
N GLU A 116 -11.91 -12.85 7.08
CA GLU A 116 -12.89 -12.25 6.18
C GLU A 116 -12.40 -10.90 5.64
N TYR A 117 -11.59 -10.16 6.41
CA TYR A 117 -11.03 -8.89 5.98
C TYR A 117 -9.97 -9.03 4.89
N LYS A 118 -9.38 -10.21 4.71
CA LYS A 118 -8.29 -10.44 3.74
C LYS A 118 -8.71 -10.13 2.31
N ILE A 119 -9.93 -10.51 1.90
CA ILE A 119 -10.41 -10.27 0.54
C ILE A 119 -10.63 -8.78 0.29
N HIS A 120 -11.22 -8.07 1.26
CA HIS A 120 -11.50 -6.64 1.17
C HIS A 120 -10.21 -5.82 1.16
N LEU A 121 -9.26 -6.14 2.07
CA LEU A 121 -7.94 -5.50 2.11
C LEU A 121 -7.20 -5.67 0.78
N ASN A 122 -7.17 -6.90 0.24
CA ASN A 122 -6.48 -7.17 -1.02
C ASN A 122 -7.06 -6.36 -2.19
N ARG A 123 -8.39 -6.21 -2.23
CA ARG A 123 -9.08 -5.43 -3.25
C ARG A 123 -8.86 -3.93 -3.07
N MET A 124 -8.87 -3.43 -1.83
CA MET A 124 -8.56 -2.02 -1.57
C MET A 124 -7.11 -1.67 -1.95
N LEU A 125 -6.15 -2.55 -1.66
CA LEU A 125 -4.77 -2.39 -2.09
C LEU A 125 -4.63 -2.40 -3.63
N GLU A 126 -5.44 -3.15 -4.36
CA GLU A 126 -5.44 -3.10 -5.83
C GLU A 126 -5.89 -1.73 -6.34
N LEU A 127 -6.88 -1.11 -5.70
CA LEU A 127 -7.33 0.25 -6.04
C LEU A 127 -6.30 1.32 -5.68
N CYS A 128 -5.47 1.10 -4.65
CA CYS A 128 -4.36 1.99 -4.31
C CYS A 128 -3.32 2.13 -5.43
N ASN A 129 -3.25 1.16 -6.35
CA ASN A 129 -2.35 1.19 -7.51
C ASN A 129 -2.80 2.19 -8.59
N ILE A 130 -3.98 2.78 -8.43
CA ILE A 130 -4.53 3.81 -9.30
C ILE A 130 -4.35 5.15 -8.57
N PRO A 131 -3.74 6.16 -9.22
CA PRO A 131 -3.63 7.48 -8.61
C PRO A 131 -5.00 8.05 -8.25
N PRO A 132 -5.17 8.65 -7.06
CA PRO A 132 -6.45 9.23 -6.67
C PRO A 132 -6.94 10.29 -7.66
N LEU A 133 -8.27 10.43 -7.77
CA LEU A 133 -8.94 11.32 -8.71
C LEU A 133 -9.30 12.67 -8.05
N LEU A 134 -9.02 13.75 -8.78
CA LEU A 134 -9.40 15.12 -8.46
C LEU A 134 -10.81 15.39 -9.01
N GLU A 135 -11.75 15.79 -8.15
CA GLU A 135 -13.08 16.21 -8.59
C GLU A 135 -13.13 17.71 -8.93
N LYS A 136 -12.34 18.54 -8.22
CA LYS A 136 -12.29 20.00 -8.45
C LYS A 136 -10.86 20.53 -8.40
N LEU A 137 -10.57 21.55 -9.20
CA LEU A 137 -9.27 22.25 -9.20
C LEU A 137 -9.00 23.00 -7.87
N SER A 138 -10.04 23.31 -7.10
CA SER A 138 -9.95 23.97 -5.79
C SER A 138 -9.38 23.08 -4.68
N ASP A 139 -9.24 21.77 -4.93
CA ASP A 139 -8.79 20.82 -3.91
C ASP A 139 -7.27 20.93 -3.61
N ASN A 140 -6.53 21.73 -4.39
CA ASN A 140 -5.06 21.81 -4.35
C ASN A 140 -4.45 22.17 -2.97
N LEU A 141 -5.13 22.98 -2.14
CA LEU A 141 -4.59 23.37 -0.83
C LEU A 141 -4.65 22.23 0.20
N ILE A 142 -5.72 21.44 0.18
CA ILE A 142 -5.94 20.33 1.12
C ILE A 142 -5.31 19.04 0.57
N LEU A 143 -5.09 18.99 -0.75
CA LEU A 143 -4.49 17.88 -1.47
C LEU A 143 -3.14 17.45 -0.90
N GLU A 144 -2.26 18.42 -0.61
CA GLU A 144 -0.90 18.12 -0.16
C GLU A 144 -0.91 17.40 1.19
N ASP A 145 -1.73 17.88 2.14
CA ASP A 145 -1.84 17.27 3.46
C ASP A 145 -2.50 15.88 3.38
N ILE A 146 -3.58 15.73 2.60
CA ILE A 146 -4.22 14.43 2.41
C ILE A 146 -3.25 13.41 1.80
N MET A 147 -2.52 13.80 0.75
CA MET A 147 -1.55 12.91 0.09
C MET A 147 -0.34 12.60 0.97
N LYS A 148 0.11 13.56 1.79
CA LYS A 148 1.15 13.32 2.80
C LYS A 148 0.74 12.19 3.75
N HIS A 149 -0.48 12.25 4.30
CA HIS A 149 -0.99 11.20 5.19
C HIS A 149 -1.16 9.87 4.46
N TYR A 150 -1.58 9.89 3.19
CA TYR A 150 -1.71 8.70 2.37
C TYR A 150 -0.38 7.99 2.14
N PHE A 151 0.69 8.70 1.76
CA PHE A 151 2.02 8.10 1.61
C PHE A 151 2.59 7.61 2.94
N THR A 152 2.32 8.33 4.03
CA THR A 152 2.70 7.90 5.37
C THR A 152 2.00 6.57 5.75
N LEU A 153 0.71 6.43 5.44
CA LEU A 153 -0.01 5.17 5.62
C LEU A 153 0.61 4.03 4.80
N LEU A 154 0.93 4.25 3.53
CA LEU A 154 1.57 3.22 2.69
C LEU A 154 2.88 2.73 3.33
N GLY A 155 3.65 3.62 3.94
CA GLY A 155 4.82 3.27 4.73
C GLY A 155 4.49 2.35 5.91
N HIS A 156 3.52 2.75 6.76
CA HIS A 156 3.09 1.92 7.89
C HIS A 156 2.55 0.55 7.47
N LEU A 157 1.87 0.46 6.32
CA LEU A 157 1.39 -0.80 5.78
C LEU A 157 2.53 -1.77 5.48
N LEU A 158 3.72 -1.29 5.06
CA LEU A 158 4.90 -2.16 4.89
C LEU A 158 5.34 -2.85 6.20
N ILE A 159 5.06 -2.22 7.35
CA ILE A 159 5.38 -2.76 8.68
C ILE A 159 4.29 -3.72 9.18
N ILE A 160 3.02 -3.34 9.01
CA ILE A 160 1.89 -4.05 9.62
C ILE A 160 1.53 -5.32 8.83
N LEU A 161 1.66 -5.28 7.50
CA LEU A 161 1.16 -6.34 6.62
C LEU A 161 1.91 -7.67 6.83
N PRO A 162 1.19 -8.78 7.08
CA PRO A 162 1.79 -10.06 7.45
C PRO A 162 2.52 -10.80 6.33
N THR A 163 2.25 -10.48 5.05
CA THR A 163 2.67 -11.33 3.93
C THR A 163 3.54 -10.58 2.93
N GLU A 164 4.58 -11.26 2.45
CA GLU A 164 5.46 -10.77 1.38
C GLU A 164 4.66 -10.34 0.13
N GLN A 165 3.60 -11.08 -0.22
CA GLN A 165 2.73 -10.73 -1.35
C GLN A 165 2.06 -9.36 -1.18
N GLN A 166 1.61 -9.03 0.03
CA GLN A 166 1.00 -7.74 0.32
C GLN A 166 2.06 -6.61 0.34
N ILE A 167 3.26 -6.89 0.84
CA ILE A 167 4.39 -5.94 0.77
C ILE A 167 4.76 -5.66 -0.70
N LEU A 168 4.80 -6.69 -1.56
CA LEU A 168 5.02 -6.52 -2.99
C LEU A 168 3.89 -5.73 -3.67
N LYS A 169 2.65 -5.81 -3.18
CA LYS A 169 1.56 -4.93 -3.64
C LYS A 169 1.86 -3.47 -3.29
N ILE A 170 2.29 -3.16 -2.07
CA ILE A 170 2.69 -1.80 -1.68
C ILE A 170 3.87 -1.32 -2.53
N HIS A 171 4.85 -2.17 -2.79
CA HIS A 171 5.96 -1.85 -3.69
C HIS A 171 5.46 -1.43 -5.08
N ARG A 172 4.54 -2.21 -5.68
CA ARG A 172 3.93 -1.87 -6.98
C ARG A 172 3.14 -0.56 -6.93
N ILE A 173 2.39 -0.33 -5.85
CA ILE A 173 1.65 0.92 -5.64
C ILE A 173 2.62 2.11 -5.66
N LEU A 174 3.69 2.07 -4.86
CA LEU A 174 4.67 3.17 -4.80
C LEU A 174 5.33 3.42 -6.16
N HIS A 175 5.73 2.36 -6.87
CA HIS A 175 6.24 2.47 -8.24
C HIS A 175 5.21 3.11 -9.18
N SER A 176 3.94 2.70 -9.12
CA SER A 176 2.89 3.21 -9.99
C SER A 176 2.61 4.70 -9.78
N LEU A 177 2.65 5.17 -8.52
CA LEU A 177 2.34 6.54 -8.13
C LEU A 177 3.53 7.49 -8.34
N LEU A 178 4.76 6.99 -8.30
CA LEU A 178 5.98 7.81 -8.30
C LEU A 178 6.80 7.75 -9.59
N LEU A 179 6.55 6.74 -10.42
CA LEU A 179 7.08 6.64 -11.77
C LEU A 179 5.98 6.97 -12.78
N LYS A 180 6.38 7.50 -13.94
CA LYS A 180 5.48 7.89 -15.02
C LYS A 180 4.86 6.63 -15.64
N THR A 181 3.81 6.11 -15.01
CA THR A 181 2.94 5.09 -15.61
C THR A 181 2.05 5.75 -16.66
N LYS A 182 1.58 4.97 -17.65
CA LYS A 182 0.64 5.47 -18.67
C LYS A 182 -0.69 5.83 -17.98
N ILE A 183 -0.81 7.07 -17.51
CA ILE A 183 -2.04 7.57 -16.89
C ILE A 183 -3.13 7.58 -17.96
N LYS A 184 -4.18 6.77 -17.76
CA LYS A 184 -5.33 6.72 -18.66
C LYS A 184 -6.36 7.81 -18.38
N ASN A 185 -6.37 8.37 -17.16
CA ASN A 185 -7.40 9.29 -16.70
C ASN A 185 -6.84 10.71 -16.47
N ILE A 186 -7.42 11.69 -17.17
CA ILE A 186 -7.01 13.11 -17.09
C ILE A 186 -7.28 13.70 -15.69
N ALA A 187 -8.26 13.15 -14.96
CA ALA A 187 -8.61 13.58 -13.61
C ALA A 187 -7.70 13.03 -12.50
N ALA A 188 -6.75 12.15 -12.83
CA ALA A 188 -5.79 11.61 -11.87
C ALA A 188 -4.80 12.67 -11.38
N ILE A 189 -4.38 12.58 -10.12
CA ILE A 189 -3.31 13.44 -9.57
C ILE A 189 -2.05 13.35 -10.45
N LYS A 190 -1.47 14.52 -10.76
CA LYS A 190 -0.21 14.58 -11.51
C LYS A 190 0.96 14.06 -10.68
N LEU A 191 1.92 13.44 -11.36
CA LEU A 191 3.13 12.87 -10.77
C LEU A 191 3.90 13.85 -9.85
N GLU A 192 3.97 15.12 -10.24
CA GLU A 192 4.68 16.17 -9.49
C GLU A 192 4.10 16.37 -8.08
N TYR A 193 2.77 16.32 -7.93
CA TYR A 193 2.11 16.41 -6.63
C TYR A 193 2.38 15.17 -5.78
N CYS A 194 2.42 13.98 -6.39
CA CYS A 194 2.78 12.74 -5.68
C CYS A 194 4.20 12.82 -5.11
N ARG A 195 5.16 13.32 -5.91
CA ARG A 195 6.56 13.48 -5.47
C ARG A 195 6.69 14.46 -4.31
N LYS A 196 6.09 15.64 -4.43
CA LYS A 196 6.06 16.64 -3.34
C LYS A 196 5.39 16.10 -2.07
N ALA A 197 4.31 15.34 -2.21
CA ALA A 197 3.63 14.74 -1.06
C ALA A 197 4.50 13.67 -0.38
N VAL A 198 5.26 12.87 -1.14
CA VAL A 198 6.23 11.92 -0.58
C VAL A 198 7.34 12.63 0.19
N GLU A 199 7.91 13.70 -0.38
CA GLU A 199 8.93 14.52 0.31
C GLU A 199 8.44 15.02 1.67
N LYS A 200 7.17 15.44 1.75
CA LYS A 200 6.55 15.92 2.99
C LYS A 200 6.11 14.80 3.94
N SER A 201 5.99 13.57 3.48
CA SER A 201 5.54 12.41 4.27
C SER A 201 6.64 11.81 5.15
N GLU A 202 6.24 10.90 6.05
CA GLU A 202 7.17 10.09 6.86
C GLU A 202 7.67 8.85 6.11
N LEU A 203 7.20 8.62 4.87
CA LEU A 203 7.53 7.43 4.09
C LEU A 203 9.05 7.19 3.94
N PRO A 204 9.89 8.21 3.64
CA PRO A 204 11.34 7.99 3.53
C PRO A 204 11.96 7.49 4.84
N ILE A 205 11.53 8.04 5.98
CA ILE A 205 12.01 7.67 7.32
C ILE A 205 11.59 6.23 7.63
N ILE A 206 10.30 5.91 7.43
CA ILE A 206 9.75 4.57 7.66
C ILE A 206 10.51 3.51 6.84
N ILE A 207 10.82 3.78 5.58
CA ILE A 207 11.56 2.83 4.72
C ILE A 207 13.01 2.66 5.18
N ALA A 208 13.68 3.74 5.61
CA ALA A 208 15.02 3.66 6.17
C ALA A 208 15.05 2.80 7.46
N GLU A 209 14.07 2.97 8.34
CA GLU A 209 13.94 2.16 9.55
C GLU A 209 13.59 0.70 9.24
N LEU A 210 12.73 0.47 8.24
CA LEU A 210 12.39 -0.86 7.78
C LEU A 210 13.63 -1.58 7.23
N LEU A 211 14.49 -0.91 6.48
CA LEU A 211 15.73 -1.48 5.95
C LEU A 211 16.63 -2.02 7.06
N ARG A 212 16.73 -1.28 8.18
CA ARG A 212 17.52 -1.68 9.36
C ARG A 212 17.05 -3.00 9.94
N THR A 213 15.74 -3.20 10.01
CA THR A 213 15.09 -4.37 10.64
C THR A 213 14.76 -5.50 9.66
N SER A 214 15.01 -5.30 8.36
CA SER A 214 14.63 -6.26 7.32
C SER A 214 15.44 -7.56 7.36
N GLU A 215 14.73 -8.68 7.21
CA GLU A 215 15.32 -10.00 6.95
C GLU A 215 15.92 -10.07 5.53
N LEU A 216 16.87 -10.99 5.31
CA LEU A 216 17.61 -11.11 4.05
C LEU A 216 16.70 -11.21 2.81
N LYS A 217 15.57 -11.92 2.90
CA LYS A 217 14.60 -12.08 1.79
C LYS A 217 13.90 -10.77 1.42
N MET A 218 13.56 -9.96 2.42
CA MET A 218 12.84 -8.69 2.23
C MET A 218 13.79 -7.51 2.00
N TYR A 219 15.05 -7.65 2.41
CA TYR A 219 16.07 -6.62 2.32
C TYR A 219 16.21 -6.05 0.91
N GLU A 220 16.32 -6.90 -0.11
CA GLU A 220 16.43 -6.46 -1.51
C GLU A 220 15.21 -5.62 -1.95
N LYS A 221 14.00 -6.01 -1.54
CA LYS A 221 12.76 -5.29 -1.92
C LYS A 221 12.65 -3.95 -1.20
N VAL A 222 13.07 -3.89 0.06
CA VAL A 222 13.12 -2.62 0.80
C VAL A 222 14.22 -1.72 0.24
N LEU A 223 15.35 -2.30 -0.16
CA LEU A 223 16.45 -1.59 -0.81
C LEU A 223 16.02 -1.00 -2.17
N GLN A 224 15.19 -1.71 -2.93
CA GLN A 224 14.58 -1.16 -4.17
C GLN A 224 13.70 0.06 -3.90
N LEU A 225 12.97 0.10 -2.77
CA LEU A 225 12.20 1.28 -2.36
C LEU A 225 13.10 2.45 -1.94
N VAL A 226 14.18 2.17 -1.20
CA VAL A 226 15.18 3.18 -0.84
C VAL A 226 15.77 3.81 -2.12
N PHE A 227 16.12 2.98 -3.09
CA PHE A 227 16.65 3.46 -4.37
C PHE A 227 15.62 4.28 -5.14
N LEU A 228 14.36 3.84 -5.18
CA LEU A 228 13.28 4.59 -5.80
C LEU A 228 13.16 6.00 -5.19
N LEU A 229 13.06 6.09 -3.87
CA LEU A 229 12.86 7.37 -3.17
C LEU A 229 14.06 8.31 -3.32
N SER A 230 15.27 7.78 -3.15
CA SER A 230 16.51 8.56 -3.29
C SER A 230 16.70 9.10 -4.72
N SER A 231 16.26 8.35 -5.73
CA SER A 231 16.35 8.76 -7.13
C SER A 231 15.33 9.84 -7.53
N ILE A 232 14.25 9.99 -6.76
CA ILE A 232 13.17 10.92 -7.09
C ILE A 232 13.38 12.31 -6.48
N SER A 233 13.95 12.39 -5.27
CA SER A 233 14.10 13.65 -4.56
C SER A 233 15.24 13.66 -3.54
N TYR A 234 16.01 14.75 -3.52
CA TYR A 234 17.01 15.00 -2.49
C TYR A 234 16.42 15.19 -1.09
N GLU A 235 15.20 15.72 -0.96
CA GLU A 235 14.55 15.86 0.35
C GLU A 235 14.26 14.48 0.98
N CYS A 236 13.92 13.49 0.15
CA CYS A 236 13.80 12.10 0.61
C CYS A 236 15.15 11.55 1.08
N CYS A 237 16.24 11.87 0.38
CA CYS A 237 17.59 11.51 0.79
C CYS A 237 17.93 12.08 2.18
N TYR A 238 17.69 13.38 2.42
CA TYR A 238 17.98 13.98 3.73
C TYR A 238 17.22 13.30 4.85
N LYS A 239 15.91 13.08 4.68
CA LYS A 239 15.10 12.37 5.67
C LYS A 239 15.62 10.95 5.96
N MET A 240 16.03 10.22 4.92
CA MET A 240 16.62 8.89 5.09
C MET A 240 18.00 8.94 5.79
N ILE A 241 18.81 9.97 5.51
CA ILE A 241 20.10 10.17 6.18
C ILE A 241 19.89 10.53 7.66
N GLU A 242 18.93 11.40 7.98
CA GLU A 242 18.52 11.70 9.35
C GLU A 242 18.06 10.44 10.10
N ALA A 243 17.45 9.49 9.39
CA ALA A 243 17.09 8.16 9.88
C ALA A 243 18.26 7.13 9.90
N ASN A 244 19.52 7.58 9.76
CA ASN A 244 20.73 6.75 9.81
C ASN A 244 20.81 5.63 8.77
N ILE A 245 20.29 5.86 7.56
CA ILE A 245 20.34 4.86 6.49
C ILE A 245 21.78 4.52 6.06
N LEU A 246 22.71 5.48 6.10
CA LEU A 246 24.11 5.27 5.71
C LEU A 246 24.79 4.22 6.60
N THR A 247 24.70 4.39 7.92
CA THR A 247 25.22 3.44 8.89
C THR A 247 24.59 2.06 8.70
N THR A 248 23.29 2.00 8.41
CA THR A 248 22.59 0.74 8.13
C THR A 248 23.14 0.03 6.90
N LEU A 249 23.36 0.76 5.79
CA LEU A 249 23.92 0.19 4.56
C LEU A 249 25.36 -0.27 4.75
N LEU A 250 26.19 0.53 5.42
CA LEU A 250 27.59 0.20 5.67
C LEU A 250 27.70 -1.07 6.52
N ILE A 251 27.00 -1.16 7.67
CA ILE A 251 26.98 -2.36 8.52
C ILE A 251 26.51 -3.59 7.74
N ARG A 252 25.53 -3.45 6.84
CA ARG A 252 24.99 -4.57 6.05
C ARG A 252 25.91 -4.99 4.91
N MET A 253 26.66 -4.09 4.28
CA MET A 253 27.73 -4.46 3.35
C MET A 253 28.87 -5.16 4.09
N ASP A 254 29.07 -4.79 5.33
CA ASP A 254 30.13 -5.26 6.21
C ASP A 254 29.76 -6.55 6.97
N LEU A 255 28.99 -7.45 6.33
CA LEU A 255 28.61 -8.76 6.90
C LEU A 255 29.83 -9.65 7.21
N THR A 256 31.02 -9.28 6.75
CA THR A 256 32.29 -9.91 7.13
C THR A 256 32.85 -9.37 8.47
N PHE A 257 32.43 -8.20 8.97
CA PHE A 257 32.87 -7.61 10.25
C PHE A 257 31.75 -7.44 11.31
N ALA A 258 30.47 -7.50 10.94
CA ALA A 258 29.33 -7.28 11.84
C ALA A 258 29.17 -8.32 13.00
N THR A 259 29.99 -9.37 13.05
CA THR A 259 29.97 -10.40 14.11
C THR A 259 31.00 -10.21 15.22
N GLN A 260 31.83 -9.16 15.20
CA GLN A 260 32.90 -9.00 16.20
C GLN A 260 32.61 -7.91 17.23
N VAL A 261 32.27 -8.36 18.45
CA VAL A 261 32.15 -7.50 19.65
C VAL A 261 33.49 -6.84 20.02
N HIS A 262 34.61 -7.37 19.52
CA HIS A 262 35.93 -6.75 19.58
C HIS A 262 36.66 -6.98 18.25
N CYS A 263 36.93 -5.90 17.51
CA CYS A 263 37.66 -5.94 16.23
C CYS A 263 39.07 -6.54 16.39
N LYS A 264 39.17 -7.86 16.24
CA LYS A 264 40.37 -8.60 15.88
C LYS A 264 39.90 -9.79 15.05
N ARG A 265 40.14 -9.71 13.75
CA ARG A 265 39.93 -10.81 12.80
C ARG A 265 40.49 -12.12 13.39
N PRO A 266 39.65 -13.15 13.66
CA PRO A 266 40.19 -14.49 13.82
C PRO A 266 40.74 -14.90 12.45
N PRO A 267 41.99 -15.38 12.37
CA PRO A 267 42.42 -16.12 11.21
C PRO A 267 41.49 -17.35 11.11
N ASP A 268 40.91 -17.56 9.93
CA ASP A 268 40.33 -18.84 9.52
C ASP A 268 38.94 -19.23 10.06
N MET A 269 38.00 -18.29 10.17
CA MET A 269 36.57 -18.63 10.20
C MET A 269 35.93 -18.34 8.83
N LEU A 270 35.52 -19.41 8.13
CA LEU A 270 34.65 -19.32 6.95
C LEU A 270 33.38 -18.58 7.37
N LEU A 271 33.19 -17.37 6.85
CA LEU A 271 32.03 -16.54 7.12
C LEU A 271 30.79 -17.26 6.60
N ILE A 272 29.99 -17.81 7.51
CA ILE A 272 28.69 -18.40 7.16
C ILE A 272 27.70 -17.23 7.04
N GLY A 273 27.68 -16.65 5.85
CA GLY A 273 26.68 -15.69 5.40
C GLY A 273 26.62 -15.81 3.88
N ASN A 274 25.42 -15.92 3.31
CA ASN A 274 25.30 -15.87 1.86
C ASN A 274 25.73 -14.47 1.42
N GLU A 275 26.77 -14.38 0.59
CA GLU A 275 27.12 -13.14 -0.08
C GLU A 275 25.89 -12.62 -0.84
N TYR A 276 25.69 -11.31 -0.83
CA TYR A 276 24.65 -10.70 -1.64
C TYR A 276 24.97 -10.93 -3.12
N SER A 277 23.92 -11.13 -3.94
CA SER A 277 24.07 -11.12 -5.39
C SER A 277 24.72 -9.81 -5.87
N ASP A 278 25.48 -9.85 -6.96
CA ASP A 278 26.07 -8.67 -7.61
C ASP A 278 25.05 -7.54 -7.82
N GLU A 279 23.82 -7.88 -8.22
CA GLU A 279 22.73 -6.91 -8.43
C GLU A 279 22.38 -6.11 -7.17
N THR A 280 22.38 -6.78 -6.01
CA THR A 280 22.11 -6.16 -4.71
C THR A 280 23.27 -5.24 -4.31
N ILE A 281 24.52 -5.66 -4.55
CA ILE A 281 25.70 -4.84 -4.26
C ILE A 281 25.68 -3.56 -5.12
N VAL A 282 25.39 -3.69 -6.42
CA VAL A 282 25.24 -2.54 -7.34
C VAL A 282 24.13 -1.60 -6.85
N LEU A 283 23.01 -2.15 -6.37
CA LEU A 283 21.92 -1.34 -5.83
C LEU A 283 22.35 -0.56 -4.58
N ILE A 284 23.09 -1.18 -3.66
CA ILE A 284 23.64 -0.49 -2.48
C ILE A 284 24.57 0.64 -2.91
N ILE A 285 25.51 0.38 -3.83
CA ILE A 285 26.45 1.39 -4.32
C ILE A 285 25.71 2.58 -4.96
N ASN A 286 24.69 2.31 -5.78
CA ASN A 286 23.89 3.36 -6.41
C ASN A 286 23.12 4.20 -5.38
N ILE A 287 22.59 3.57 -4.33
CA ILE A 287 21.94 4.29 -3.22
C ILE A 287 22.96 5.17 -2.50
N LEU A 288 24.11 4.62 -2.10
CA LEU A 288 25.16 5.37 -1.43
C LEU A 288 25.59 6.57 -2.27
N TRP A 289 25.83 6.37 -3.56
CA TRP A 289 26.17 7.46 -4.48
C TRP A 289 25.09 8.56 -4.52
N THR A 290 23.82 8.16 -4.60
CA THR A 290 22.69 9.11 -4.67
C THR A 290 22.51 9.90 -3.36
N LEU A 291 22.67 9.22 -2.22
CA LEU A 291 22.66 9.85 -0.90
C LEU A 291 23.83 10.83 -0.74
N MET A 292 25.05 10.43 -1.11
CA MET A 292 26.24 11.30 -1.02
C MET A 292 26.15 12.49 -1.97
N LYS A 293 25.60 12.29 -3.17
CA LYS A 293 25.32 13.38 -4.12
C LYS A 293 24.36 14.40 -3.51
N SER A 294 23.31 13.97 -2.81
CA SER A 294 22.41 14.90 -2.13
C SER A 294 23.17 15.78 -1.12
N PHE A 295 24.12 15.21 -0.38
CA PHE A 295 24.93 15.96 0.58
C PHE A 295 25.85 16.99 -0.11
N ALA A 296 26.50 16.61 -1.20
CA ALA A 296 27.47 17.46 -1.90
C ALA A 296 26.84 18.69 -2.59
N PHE A 297 25.57 18.64 -2.95
CA PHE A 297 24.89 19.70 -3.72
C PHE A 297 23.85 20.50 -2.93
N SER A 298 23.69 20.27 -1.61
CA SER A 298 22.83 21.10 -0.76
C SER A 298 23.59 22.27 -0.16
N ASN A 299 23.21 23.48 -0.56
CA ASN A 299 23.75 24.72 0.01
C ASN A 299 23.07 25.14 1.32
N GLU A 300 22.00 24.49 1.77
CA GLU A 300 21.22 24.93 2.95
C GLU A 300 20.72 23.73 3.77
N LYS A 301 20.93 23.77 5.10
CA LYS A 301 20.51 22.80 6.17
C LYS A 301 21.55 21.79 6.68
N SER A 302 22.80 22.19 6.88
CA SER A 302 23.86 21.32 7.44
C SER A 302 24.08 21.37 8.97
N ILE A 303 23.15 21.95 9.75
CA ILE A 303 23.43 22.22 11.18
C ILE A 303 23.19 20.98 12.07
N ASN A 304 22.18 20.15 11.79
CA ASN A 304 21.89 18.94 12.60
C ASN A 304 22.57 17.66 12.09
N LEU A 305 23.07 17.64 10.86
CA LEU A 305 23.68 16.46 10.23
C LEU A 305 25.07 16.12 10.78
N LYS A 306 25.85 17.11 11.26
CA LYS A 306 27.22 16.86 11.77
C LYS A 306 27.26 15.88 12.96
N ASN A 307 26.17 15.76 13.71
CA ASN A 307 26.10 14.86 14.86
C ASN A 307 25.73 13.42 14.48
N ASN A 308 25.00 13.21 13.37
CA ASN A 308 24.63 11.88 12.86
C ASN A 308 25.65 11.32 11.85
N LEU A 309 26.58 12.16 11.38
CA LEU A 309 27.57 11.84 10.36
C LEU A 309 28.79 11.09 10.85
N ILE A 310 28.91 10.78 12.14
CA ILE A 310 29.95 9.86 12.62
C ILE A 310 29.36 8.45 12.47
N PRO A 311 29.69 7.70 11.41
CA PRO A 311 29.34 6.30 11.37
C PRO A 311 29.99 5.69 12.61
N THR A 312 29.24 4.90 13.37
CA THR A 312 29.83 4.13 14.48
C THR A 312 31.10 3.46 13.96
N HIS A 313 32.20 3.53 14.73
CA HIS A 313 33.58 3.19 14.32
C HIS A 313 33.73 1.87 13.52
N CYS A 314 32.77 0.95 13.62
CA CYS A 314 32.68 -0.27 12.82
C CYS A 314 32.33 -0.06 11.33
N ALA A 315 31.68 1.03 10.93
CA ALA A 315 31.16 1.24 9.56
C ALA A 315 32.18 1.89 8.59
N LEU A 316 33.38 2.24 9.06
CA LEU A 316 34.40 2.97 8.30
C LEU A 316 35.71 2.19 8.11
N TRP A 317 35.73 0.90 8.46
CA TRP A 317 36.94 0.06 8.38
C TRP A 317 36.88 -0.94 7.23
#